data_AF-A0A344WCB2-F1
#
_entry.id   AF-A0A344WCB2-F1
#
_cell.length_a   1.000
_cell.length_b   1.000
_cell.length_c   1.000
_cell.angle_alpha   90.00
_cell.angle_beta   90.00
_cell.angle_gamma   90.00
#
_symmetry.space_group_name_H-M   'P 1'
#
loop_
_entity.id
_entity.type
_entity.pdbx_description
1 polymer ?
#
loop_
_entity_poly.entity_id
_entity_poly.type
_entity_poly.pdbx_seq_one_letter_code
_entity_poly.pdbx_strand_id
1 'polypeptide(L)'
;MTDQPGFDGHLILAPAENTGAPGGAGLLHAKTAVYPGAQQVTLWLPADGGSGYETLRITGPEGALIEEGPLTGRLNGRVQILVDTYPWPPGQYRIEITHSGGWAHMLALRKLEAGVIPPPDPSPVPEPSKGPIVYRDGFGNILPDTDLEVREAALKRIAARFSRRLEFEGNARAGTIIYIDGDIRLRFYHEMCIRPVHFSIDVPPPDKWEAATGQPLTERDDILNFLAEETRRRQAPSLKTLIYDNRIDFVE
;
A
#
# COMPACT_ATOMS: atom_id res chain seq x y z
N MET A 1 -42.31 1.30 -0.81
CA MET A 1 -40.93 1.58 -0.36
C MET A 1 -40.91 3.04 0.01
N THR A 2 -40.95 3.34 1.31
CA THR A 2 -40.94 4.72 1.82
C THR A 2 -39.55 5.30 1.59
N ASP A 3 -39.52 6.40 0.84
CA ASP A 3 -38.35 7.21 0.48
C ASP A 3 -37.82 7.95 1.72
N GLN A 4 -37.35 7.19 2.73
CA GLN A 4 -36.72 7.79 3.90
C GLN A 4 -35.32 8.26 3.50
N PRO A 5 -34.98 9.53 3.75
CA PRO A 5 -33.63 10.01 3.51
C PRO A 5 -32.67 9.20 4.38
N GLY A 6 -31.68 8.56 3.76
CA GLY A 6 -30.62 7.90 4.49
C GLY A 6 -29.67 8.91 5.12
N PHE A 7 -28.86 8.44 6.05
CA PHE A 7 -27.93 9.26 6.79
C PHE A 7 -26.50 8.82 6.45
N ASP A 8 -25.71 9.72 5.88
CA ASP A 8 -24.26 9.50 5.76
C ASP A 8 -23.55 9.81 7.09
N GLY A 9 -22.39 9.21 7.31
CA GLY A 9 -21.63 9.33 8.56
C GLY A 9 -20.70 8.15 8.81
N HIS A 10 -19.50 8.40 9.31
CA HIS A 10 -18.58 7.32 9.68
C HIS A 10 -19.11 6.53 10.88
N LEU A 11 -18.86 5.22 10.88
CA LEU A 11 -19.19 4.32 11.98
C LEU A 11 -17.92 4.05 12.79
N ILE A 12 -18.00 4.26 14.10
CA ILE A 12 -16.97 3.88 15.06
C ILE A 12 -17.46 2.65 15.80
N LEU A 13 -16.70 1.57 15.74
CA LEU A 13 -16.96 0.35 16.50
C LEU A 13 -16.18 0.38 17.82
N ALA A 14 -16.84 0.07 18.93
CA ALA A 14 -16.15 -0.27 20.17
C ALA A 14 -15.61 -1.72 20.09
N PRO A 15 -14.66 -2.11 20.95
CA PRO A 15 -14.33 -3.52 21.12
C PRO A 15 -15.59 -4.34 21.44
N ALA A 16 -15.70 -5.52 20.83
CA ALA A 16 -16.75 -6.45 21.18
C ALA A 16 -16.49 -7.05 22.56
N GLU A 17 -17.55 -7.27 23.32
CA GLU A 17 -17.50 -7.79 24.68
C GLU A 17 -18.46 -8.95 24.84
N ASN A 18 -18.13 -9.87 25.74
CA ASN A 18 -19.03 -10.96 26.11
C ASN A 18 -19.59 -10.70 27.50
N THR A 19 -20.90 -10.78 27.66
CA THR A 19 -21.57 -10.68 28.96
C THR A 19 -21.93 -12.07 29.45
N GLY A 20 -21.35 -12.49 30.58
CA GLY A 20 -21.66 -13.78 31.23
C GLY A 20 -21.11 -15.03 30.52
N ALA A 21 -20.25 -14.87 29.52
CA ALA A 21 -19.75 -16.00 28.73
C ALA A 21 -18.74 -16.87 29.49
N PRO A 22 -18.66 -18.18 29.18
CA PRO A 22 -17.65 -19.06 29.75
C PRO A 22 -16.23 -18.66 29.29
N GLY A 23 -15.24 -19.01 30.10
CA GLY A 23 -13.83 -18.77 29.79
C GLY A 23 -13.42 -19.43 28.47
N GLY A 24 -12.81 -18.65 27.57
CA GLY A 24 -12.38 -19.11 26.25
C GLY A 24 -13.43 -18.98 25.14
N ALA A 25 -14.63 -18.46 25.42
CA ALA A 25 -15.55 -18.05 24.37
C ALA A 25 -14.90 -16.97 23.50
N GLY A 26 -14.87 -17.18 22.18
CA GLY A 26 -14.36 -16.17 21.25
C GLY A 26 -15.19 -14.88 21.31
N LEU A 27 -14.63 -13.78 20.80
CA LEU A 27 -15.33 -12.51 20.67
C LEU A 27 -16.02 -12.41 19.31
N LEU A 28 -17.11 -11.67 19.25
CA LEU A 28 -17.70 -11.22 17.99
C LEU A 28 -16.68 -10.34 17.23
N HIS A 29 -16.50 -10.61 15.94
CA HIS A 29 -15.71 -9.73 15.07
C HIS A 29 -16.64 -8.85 14.25
N ALA A 30 -16.25 -7.59 14.02
CA ALA A 30 -17.06 -6.65 13.27
C ALA A 30 -16.18 -5.75 12.39
N LYS A 31 -16.71 -5.40 11.21
CA LYS A 31 -16.12 -4.42 10.29
C LYS A 31 -17.20 -3.55 9.68
N THR A 32 -16.83 -2.34 9.29
CA THR A 32 -17.70 -1.40 8.61
C THR A 32 -17.26 -1.21 7.16
N ALA A 33 -18.21 -1.06 6.26
CA ALA A 33 -17.99 -0.55 4.92
C ALA A 33 -18.83 0.73 4.76
N VAL A 34 -18.18 1.83 4.38
CA VAL A 34 -18.82 3.15 4.29
C VAL A 34 -18.52 3.73 2.91
N TYR A 35 -19.56 3.94 2.12
CA TYR A 35 -19.55 4.66 0.84
C TYR A 35 -20.66 5.71 0.85
N PRO A 36 -20.56 6.79 0.05
CA PRO A 36 -21.65 7.73 -0.11
C PRO A 36 -22.93 6.99 -0.55
N GLY A 37 -24.01 7.12 0.22
CA GLY A 37 -25.29 6.48 -0.10
C GLY A 37 -25.39 4.98 0.24
N ALA A 38 -24.37 4.37 0.86
CA ALA A 38 -24.38 2.96 1.23
C ALA A 38 -23.47 2.68 2.44
N GLN A 39 -24.04 2.15 3.53
CA GLN A 39 -23.31 1.91 4.77
C GLN A 39 -23.68 0.59 5.40
N GLN A 40 -22.69 -0.24 5.72
CA GLN A 40 -22.93 -1.57 6.24
C GLN A 40 -22.01 -1.89 7.42
N VAL A 41 -22.56 -2.58 8.42
CA VAL A 41 -21.81 -3.31 9.42
C VAL A 41 -21.87 -4.80 9.07
N THR A 42 -20.71 -5.42 9.01
CA THR A 42 -20.56 -6.87 8.86
C THR A 42 -20.09 -7.46 10.17
N LEU A 43 -20.82 -8.43 10.70
CA LEU A 43 -20.50 -9.17 11.92
C LEU A 43 -20.11 -10.60 11.58
N TRP A 44 -19.16 -11.16 12.33
CA TRP A 44 -18.79 -12.58 12.27
C TRP A 44 -18.82 -13.18 13.66
N LEU A 45 -19.63 -14.22 13.81
CA LEU A 45 -19.69 -15.03 15.02
C LEU A 45 -18.40 -15.83 15.19
N PRO A 46 -17.96 -16.04 16.44
CA PRO A 46 -16.77 -16.86 16.73
C PRO A 46 -17.03 -18.37 16.57
N ALA A 47 -18.28 -18.78 16.35
CA ALA A 47 -18.69 -20.16 16.12
C ALA A 47 -19.86 -20.21 15.13
N ASP A 48 -20.22 -21.41 14.65
CA ASP A 48 -21.37 -21.62 13.77
C ASP A 48 -22.65 -21.06 14.40
N GLY A 49 -23.47 -20.36 13.61
CA GLY A 49 -24.70 -19.70 14.05
C GLY A 49 -25.74 -20.65 14.64
N GLY A 50 -25.68 -21.95 14.32
CA GLY A 50 -26.50 -22.99 14.94
C GLY A 50 -25.98 -23.48 16.30
N SER A 51 -24.84 -23.00 16.78
CA SER A 51 -24.18 -23.51 18.00
C SER A 51 -24.80 -23.03 19.32
N GLY A 52 -26.08 -22.67 19.32
CA GLY A 52 -26.79 -22.18 20.50
C GLY A 52 -27.01 -20.67 20.53
N TYR A 53 -26.67 -19.94 19.47
CA TYR A 53 -27.08 -18.54 19.34
C TYR A 53 -28.57 -18.42 19.02
N GLU A 54 -29.25 -17.47 19.66
CA GLU A 54 -30.72 -17.41 19.65
C GLU A 54 -31.24 -16.13 19.00
N THR A 55 -30.99 -14.97 19.60
CA THR A 55 -31.64 -13.71 19.21
C THR A 55 -30.59 -12.67 18.82
N LEU A 56 -30.83 -11.97 17.72
CA LEU A 56 -30.18 -10.71 17.39
C LEU A 56 -31.10 -9.57 17.83
N ARG A 57 -30.57 -8.63 18.61
CA ARG A 57 -31.26 -7.38 18.95
C ARG A 57 -30.37 -6.19 18.59
N ILE A 58 -30.95 -5.22 17.90
CA ILE A 58 -30.31 -3.96 17.54
C ILE A 58 -31.10 -2.82 18.16
N THR A 59 -30.43 -2.06 19.01
CA THR A 59 -30.98 -0.88 19.69
C THR A 59 -30.26 0.37 19.23
N GLY A 60 -31.01 1.42 18.90
CA GLY A 60 -30.52 2.73 18.50
C GLY A 60 -30.43 3.73 19.66
N PRO A 61 -30.28 5.02 19.31
CA PRO A 61 -30.21 6.11 20.28
C PRO A 61 -31.42 6.11 21.22
N GLU A 62 -31.20 6.48 22.48
CA GLU A 62 -32.25 6.55 23.51
C GLU A 62 -32.95 5.21 23.80
N GLY A 63 -32.40 4.08 23.34
CA GLY A 63 -33.00 2.76 23.55
C GLY A 63 -34.04 2.37 22.50
N ALA A 64 -34.14 3.10 21.39
CA ALA A 64 -35.09 2.80 20.33
C ALA A 64 -34.82 1.41 19.72
N LEU A 65 -35.82 0.52 19.73
CA LEU A 65 -35.67 -0.79 19.10
C LEU A 65 -35.70 -0.64 17.58
N ILE A 66 -34.60 -1.01 16.92
CA ILE A 66 -34.49 -1.01 15.46
C ILE A 66 -34.91 -2.36 14.91
N GLU A 67 -34.44 -3.41 15.58
CA GLU A 67 -34.68 -4.78 15.17
C GLU A 67 -34.53 -5.74 16.33
N GLU A 68 -35.40 -6.76 16.35
CA GLU A 68 -35.23 -7.94 17.18
C GLU A 68 -35.79 -9.17 16.46
N GLY A 69 -35.07 -10.28 16.53
CA GLY A 69 -35.56 -11.54 16.00
C GLY A 69 -34.56 -12.68 16.11
N PRO A 70 -34.96 -13.89 15.66
CA PRO A 70 -34.07 -15.04 15.65
C PRO A 70 -32.83 -14.76 14.82
N LEU A 71 -31.65 -15.02 15.39
CA LEU A 71 -30.36 -14.82 14.73
C LEU A 71 -30.29 -15.54 13.37
N THR A 72 -30.86 -16.76 13.32
CA THR A 72 -30.87 -17.60 12.12
C THR A 72 -31.55 -16.94 10.92
N GLY A 73 -32.50 -16.03 11.14
CA GLY A 73 -33.13 -15.24 10.08
C GLY A 73 -32.23 -14.16 9.47
N ARG A 74 -31.09 -13.88 10.09
CA ARG A 74 -30.13 -12.85 9.68
C ARG A 74 -28.77 -13.37 9.25
N LEU A 75 -28.54 -14.68 9.37
CA LEU A 75 -27.29 -15.31 8.96
C LEU A 75 -27.13 -15.30 7.44
N ASN A 76 -25.97 -14.84 7.00
CA ASN A 76 -25.43 -15.02 5.66
C ASN A 76 -24.43 -16.17 5.73
N GLY A 77 -24.85 -17.35 5.25
CA GLY A 77 -24.08 -18.58 5.43
C GLY A 77 -24.15 -19.07 6.88
N ARG A 78 -22.99 -19.36 7.49
CA ARG A 78 -22.91 -20.00 8.81
C ARG A 78 -22.58 -19.06 9.96
N VAL A 79 -21.84 -17.98 9.72
CA VAL A 79 -21.28 -17.14 10.81
C VAL A 79 -21.43 -15.65 10.59
N GLN A 80 -21.81 -15.22 9.39
CA GLN A 80 -21.77 -13.81 9.01
C GLN A 80 -23.15 -13.18 9.10
N ILE A 81 -23.22 -11.91 9.49
CA ILE A 81 -24.46 -11.11 9.49
C ILE A 81 -24.12 -9.77 8.83
N LEU A 82 -24.98 -9.33 7.91
CA LEU A 82 -24.85 -8.04 7.22
C LEU A 82 -25.99 -7.13 7.68
N VAL A 83 -25.64 -5.94 8.16
CA VAL A 83 -26.59 -4.94 8.63
C VAL A 83 -26.41 -3.68 7.81
N ASP A 84 -27.45 -3.33 7.05
CA ASP A 84 -27.54 -2.01 6.43
C ASP A 84 -27.81 -0.96 7.51
N THR A 85 -26.92 0.02 7.57
CA THR A 85 -26.91 1.10 8.56
C THR A 85 -27.14 2.46 7.91
N TYR A 86 -27.34 2.51 6.59
CA TYR A 86 -27.64 3.75 5.88
C TYR A 86 -28.90 4.44 6.41
N PRO A 87 -30.01 3.73 6.74
CA PRO A 87 -31.22 4.37 7.28
C PRO A 87 -31.08 4.89 8.72
N TRP A 88 -29.97 4.61 9.41
CA TRP A 88 -29.82 4.92 10.84
C TRP A 88 -29.35 6.37 11.04
N PRO A 89 -30.00 7.20 11.86
CA PRO A 89 -29.50 8.53 12.17
C PRO A 89 -28.13 8.51 12.89
N PRO A 90 -27.43 9.65 12.97
CA PRO A 90 -26.28 9.79 13.86
C PRO A 90 -26.65 9.49 15.31
N GLY A 91 -25.76 8.83 16.05
CA GLY A 91 -26.00 8.49 17.45
C GLY A 91 -25.34 7.20 17.92
N GLN A 92 -25.71 6.77 19.12
CA GLN A 92 -25.19 5.55 19.76
C GLN A 92 -26.12 4.36 19.51
N TYR A 93 -25.52 3.23 19.19
CA TYR A 93 -26.21 2.00 18.83
C TYR A 93 -25.56 0.82 19.56
N ARG A 94 -26.34 -0.24 19.73
CA ARG A 94 -25.92 -1.46 20.40
C ARG A 94 -26.49 -2.66 19.66
N ILE A 95 -25.62 -3.63 19.39
CA ILE A 95 -25.97 -4.93 18.87
C ILE A 95 -25.73 -5.96 19.98
N GLU A 96 -26.75 -6.76 20.26
CA GLU A 96 -26.75 -7.85 21.23
C GLU A 96 -27.08 -9.15 20.51
N ILE A 97 -26.28 -10.20 20.73
CA ILE A 97 -26.55 -11.55 20.23
C ILE A 97 -26.55 -12.51 21.41
N THR A 98 -27.73 -13.04 21.75
CA THR A 98 -27.89 -13.94 22.90
C THR A 98 -27.55 -15.40 22.55
N HIS A 99 -27.14 -16.14 23.57
CA HIS A 99 -26.85 -17.57 23.50
C HIS A 99 -27.70 -18.34 24.51
N SER A 100 -28.12 -19.55 24.16
CA SER A 100 -28.90 -20.48 24.99
C SER A 100 -28.21 -20.88 26.31
N GLY A 101 -26.93 -20.56 26.42
CA GLY A 101 -26.12 -20.73 27.62
C GLY A 101 -26.27 -19.59 28.62
N GLY A 102 -27.18 -18.64 28.38
CA GLY A 102 -27.46 -17.51 29.27
C GLY A 102 -26.48 -16.33 29.17
N TRP A 103 -25.69 -16.27 28.10
CA TRP A 103 -24.69 -15.23 27.86
C TRP A 103 -24.92 -14.52 26.52
N ALA A 104 -24.25 -13.40 26.28
CA ALA A 104 -24.42 -12.63 25.04
C ALA A 104 -23.13 -12.01 24.52
N HIS A 105 -23.04 -11.84 23.19
CA HIS A 105 -22.08 -10.94 22.54
C HIS A 105 -22.68 -9.53 22.47
N MET A 106 -21.87 -8.54 22.83
CA MET A 106 -22.23 -7.13 22.82
C MET A 106 -21.28 -6.36 21.91
N LEU A 107 -21.84 -5.54 21.03
CA LEU A 107 -21.08 -4.59 20.22
C LEU A 107 -21.74 -3.22 20.31
N ALA A 108 -21.02 -2.26 20.90
CA ALA A 108 -21.40 -0.86 20.82
C ALA A 108 -20.83 -0.23 19.55
N LEU A 109 -21.61 0.62 18.92
CA LEU A 109 -21.17 1.40 17.76
C LEU A 109 -21.76 2.81 17.81
N ARG A 110 -21.02 3.77 17.26
CA ARG A 110 -21.44 5.17 17.17
C ARG A 110 -21.40 5.61 15.71
N LYS A 111 -22.54 6.09 15.21
CA LYS A 111 -22.63 6.76 13.92
C LYS A 111 -22.40 8.26 14.12
N LEU A 112 -21.44 8.80 13.39
CA LEU A 112 -21.12 10.22 13.42
C LEU A 112 -22.04 11.01 12.49
N GLU A 113 -22.09 12.32 12.70
CA GLU A 113 -22.68 13.27 11.75
C GLU A 113 -21.97 13.20 10.39
N ALA A 114 -22.69 13.53 9.32
CA ALA A 114 -22.14 13.56 7.97
C ALA A 114 -20.94 14.53 7.88
N GLY A 115 -19.87 14.09 7.22
CA GLY A 115 -18.65 14.89 7.02
C GLY A 115 -17.66 14.87 8.20
N VAL A 116 -17.99 14.25 9.33
CA VAL A 116 -17.04 14.08 10.44
C VAL A 116 -16.18 12.84 10.21
N ILE A 117 -14.88 13.06 9.96
CA ILE A 117 -13.89 12.00 9.77
C ILE A 117 -13.30 11.63 11.15
N PRO A 118 -13.35 10.35 11.56
CA PRO A 118 -12.73 9.93 12.82
C PRO A 118 -11.20 10.05 12.72
N PRO A 119 -10.50 10.29 13.85
CA PRO A 119 -9.06 10.19 13.87
C PRO A 119 -8.64 8.79 13.40
N PRO A 120 -7.59 8.67 12.56
CA PRO A 120 -7.14 7.38 12.07
C PRO A 120 -6.74 6.49 13.25
N ASP A 121 -7.00 5.19 13.14
CA ASP A 121 -6.53 4.24 14.14
C ASP A 121 -5.01 4.39 14.32
N PRO A 122 -4.51 4.36 15.57
CA PRO A 122 -3.08 4.40 15.79
C PRO A 122 -2.44 3.24 15.04
N SER A 123 -1.45 3.54 14.20
CA SER A 123 -0.69 2.50 13.52
C SER A 123 -0.14 1.54 14.58
N PRO A 124 -0.23 0.21 14.36
CA PRO A 124 0.33 -0.74 15.30
C PRO A 124 1.81 -0.39 15.50
N VAL A 125 2.23 -0.30 16.77
CA VAL A 125 3.64 -0.06 17.09
C VAL A 125 4.42 -1.23 16.50
N PRO A 126 5.37 -0.99 15.57
CA PRO A 126 6.14 -2.08 14.99
C PRO A 126 6.85 -2.82 16.12
N GLU A 127 6.69 -4.15 16.16
CA GLU A 127 7.41 -4.96 17.14
C GLU A 127 8.91 -4.69 17.01
N PRO A 128 9.66 -4.64 18.13
CA PRO A 128 11.10 -4.48 18.07
C PRO A 128 11.68 -5.64 17.24
N SER A 129 12.48 -5.29 16.22
CA SER A 129 13.15 -6.27 15.37
C SER A 129 13.96 -7.23 16.23
N LYS A 130 13.64 -8.54 16.15
CA LYS A 130 14.33 -9.61 16.89
C LYS A 130 15.74 -9.91 16.34
N GLY A 131 16.27 -9.05 15.45
CA GLY A 131 17.52 -9.27 14.76
C GLY A 131 17.40 -10.30 13.62
N PRO A 132 18.50 -10.55 12.89
CA PRO A 132 18.54 -11.57 11.85
C PRO A 132 18.38 -12.98 12.43
N ILE A 133 17.80 -13.88 11.63
CA ILE A 133 17.61 -15.29 11.99
C ILE A 133 18.98 -15.99 11.96
N VAL A 134 19.39 -16.57 13.09
CA VAL A 134 20.64 -17.36 13.17
C VAL A 134 20.34 -18.82 12.86
N TYR A 135 20.85 -19.32 11.74
CA TYR A 135 20.67 -20.70 11.31
C TYR A 135 21.73 -21.62 11.93
N ARG A 136 21.33 -22.84 12.30
CA ARG A 136 22.23 -23.87 12.84
C ARG A 136 22.16 -25.14 12.01
N ASP A 137 23.26 -25.85 11.88
CA ASP A 137 23.33 -27.15 11.22
C ASP A 137 22.75 -28.28 12.10
N GLY A 138 22.69 -29.50 11.55
CA GLY A 138 22.22 -30.70 12.26
C GLY A 138 23.08 -31.14 13.45
N PHE A 139 24.24 -30.51 13.65
CA PHE A 139 25.15 -30.72 14.78
C PHE A 139 25.16 -29.53 15.76
N GLY A 140 24.32 -28.51 15.53
CA GLY A 140 24.15 -27.33 16.38
C GLY A 140 25.14 -26.18 16.11
N ASN A 141 26.03 -26.30 15.13
CA ASN A 141 26.96 -25.24 14.75
C ASN A 141 26.22 -24.14 14.00
N ILE A 142 26.65 -22.88 14.20
CA ILE A 142 26.07 -21.73 13.49
C ILE A 142 26.51 -21.80 12.02
N LEU A 143 25.55 -21.74 11.11
CA LEU A 143 25.81 -21.64 9.68
C LEU A 143 26.29 -20.22 9.34
N PRO A 144 27.24 -20.06 8.41
CA PRO A 144 27.68 -18.74 7.96
C PRO A 144 26.50 -17.91 7.42
N ASP A 145 26.47 -16.63 7.78
CA ASP A 145 25.42 -15.68 7.38
C ASP A 145 25.56 -15.20 5.93
N THR A 146 25.77 -16.12 4.98
CA THR A 146 25.88 -15.81 3.55
C THR A 146 24.62 -15.10 3.02
N ASP A 147 23.46 -15.32 3.65
CA ASP A 147 22.24 -14.56 3.38
C ASP A 147 22.39 -13.05 3.65
N LEU A 148 23.08 -12.66 4.71
CA LEU A 148 23.32 -11.24 5.03
C LEU A 148 24.19 -10.57 3.97
N GLU A 149 25.22 -11.26 3.49
CA GLU A 149 26.10 -10.76 2.42
C GLU A 149 25.33 -10.58 1.10
N VAL A 150 24.51 -11.57 0.72
CA VAL A 150 23.64 -11.48 -0.48
C VAL A 150 22.63 -10.36 -0.34
N ARG A 151 22.02 -10.20 0.85
CA ARG A 151 21.07 -9.13 1.15
C ARG A 151 21.73 -7.76 1.07
N GLU A 152 22.92 -7.59 1.63
CA GLU A 152 23.67 -6.33 1.55
C GLU A 152 24.01 -5.99 0.08
N ALA A 153 24.48 -6.98 -0.69
CA ALA A 153 24.78 -6.80 -2.10
C ALA A 153 23.53 -6.46 -2.94
N ALA A 154 22.37 -7.03 -2.61
CA ALA A 154 21.10 -6.72 -3.25
C ALA A 154 20.63 -5.29 -2.88
N LEU A 155 20.73 -4.90 -1.61
CA LEU A 155 20.38 -3.56 -1.14
C LEU A 155 21.27 -2.49 -1.77
N LYS A 156 22.58 -2.74 -1.90
CA LYS A 156 23.51 -1.85 -2.63
C LYS A 156 23.12 -1.70 -4.10
N ARG A 157 22.74 -2.80 -4.77
CA ARG A 157 22.24 -2.75 -6.16
C ARG A 157 20.93 -1.97 -6.30
N ILE A 158 20.00 -2.14 -5.37
CA ILE A 158 18.75 -1.38 -5.33
C ILE A 158 19.05 0.11 -5.10
N ALA A 159 19.88 0.44 -4.11
CA ALA A 159 20.25 1.81 -3.81
C ALA A 159 20.94 2.50 -5.00
N ALA A 160 21.87 1.82 -5.68
CA ALA A 160 22.49 2.31 -6.92
C ALA A 160 21.43 2.61 -7.98
N ARG A 161 20.51 1.67 -8.25
CA ARG A 161 19.46 1.83 -9.27
C ARG A 161 18.51 3.00 -8.98
N PHE A 162 18.22 3.29 -7.72
CA PHE A 162 17.34 4.41 -7.33
C PHE A 162 18.07 5.72 -7.11
N SER A 163 19.41 5.73 -7.08
CA SER A 163 20.20 6.96 -6.96
C SER A 163 20.54 7.61 -8.29
N ARG A 164 20.46 6.83 -9.39
CA ARG A 164 20.75 7.30 -10.75
C ARG A 164 19.73 8.34 -11.22
N ARG A 165 20.21 9.52 -11.63
CA ARG A 165 19.35 10.57 -12.21
C ARG A 165 20.10 11.42 -13.23
N LEU A 166 19.34 12.14 -14.05
CA LEU A 166 19.84 13.15 -14.97
C LEU A 166 19.41 14.56 -14.55
N GLU A 167 20.36 15.47 -14.47
CA GLU A 167 20.15 16.92 -14.42
C GLU A 167 20.42 17.52 -15.81
N PHE A 168 19.62 18.50 -16.24
CA PHE A 168 19.77 19.14 -17.55
C PHE A 168 20.08 20.63 -17.34
N GLU A 169 21.21 21.08 -17.88
CA GLU A 169 21.65 22.48 -17.86
C GLU A 169 21.70 23.03 -19.29
N GLY A 170 21.36 24.30 -19.50
CA GLY A 170 21.47 24.96 -20.80
C GLY A 170 20.14 25.55 -21.29
N ASN A 171 19.96 25.57 -22.61
CA ASN A 171 18.77 26.11 -23.25
C ASN A 171 18.13 25.07 -24.19
N ALA A 172 17.04 25.45 -24.86
CA ALA A 172 16.29 24.55 -25.74
C ALA A 172 17.08 24.03 -26.96
N ARG A 173 18.23 24.62 -27.31
CA ARG A 173 19.03 24.25 -28.49
C ARG A 173 20.32 23.53 -28.15
N ALA A 174 20.95 23.84 -27.03
CA ALA A 174 22.19 23.19 -26.61
C ALA A 174 22.35 23.26 -25.09
N GLY A 175 23.07 22.30 -24.54
CA GLY A 175 23.27 22.21 -23.10
C GLY A 175 24.16 21.06 -22.67
N THR A 176 24.09 20.76 -21.38
CA THR A 176 24.82 19.67 -20.74
C THR A 176 23.84 18.80 -19.96
N ILE A 177 23.89 17.50 -20.20
CA ILE A 177 23.23 16.49 -19.39
C ILE A 177 24.24 16.01 -18.35
N ILE A 178 23.85 16.06 -17.08
CA ILE A 178 24.67 15.59 -15.97
C ILE A 178 24.08 14.27 -15.46
N TYR A 179 24.81 13.19 -15.70
CA TYR A 179 24.52 11.89 -15.09
C TYR A 179 25.05 11.86 -13.66
N ILE A 180 24.21 11.44 -12.73
CA ILE A 180 24.52 11.36 -11.30
C ILE A 180 24.22 9.94 -10.82
N ASP A 181 25.21 9.28 -10.22
CA ASP A 181 25.09 7.99 -9.54
C ASP A 181 25.93 8.03 -8.26
N GLY A 182 25.29 8.18 -7.10
CA GLY A 182 25.98 8.50 -5.85
C GLY A 182 26.86 9.76 -5.97
N ASP A 183 28.17 9.59 -5.76
CA ASP A 183 29.19 10.66 -5.87
C ASP A 183 29.69 10.87 -7.32
N ILE A 184 29.35 9.97 -8.24
CA ILE A 184 29.75 10.08 -9.65
C ILE A 184 28.92 11.17 -10.32
N ARG A 185 29.60 12.12 -10.98
CA ARG A 185 28.97 13.16 -11.81
C ARG A 185 29.66 13.20 -13.18
N LEU A 186 28.96 12.74 -14.22
CA LEU A 186 29.46 12.78 -15.61
C LEU A 186 28.69 13.81 -16.42
N ARG A 187 29.40 14.61 -17.22
CA ARG A 187 28.82 15.69 -18.03
C ARG A 187 28.89 15.31 -19.50
N PHE A 188 27.74 15.33 -20.18
CA PHE A 188 27.62 15.06 -21.60
C PHE A 188 27.03 16.27 -22.31
N TYR A 189 27.70 16.75 -23.36
CA TYR A 189 27.18 17.87 -24.15
C TYR A 189 26.10 17.37 -25.09
N HIS A 190 25.06 18.19 -25.29
CA HIS A 190 24.01 17.90 -26.23
C HIS A 190 23.67 19.11 -27.09
N GLU A 191 23.19 18.84 -28.29
CA GLU A 191 22.68 19.84 -29.22
C GLU A 191 21.43 19.36 -29.96
N MET A 192 20.57 20.31 -30.33
CA MET A 192 19.50 20.10 -31.29
C MET A 192 20.09 20.08 -32.69
N CYS A 193 19.74 19.06 -33.47
CA CYS A 193 20.21 18.88 -34.84
C CYS A 193 19.09 19.20 -35.85
N ILE A 194 19.47 19.28 -37.13
CA ILE A 194 18.50 19.35 -38.24
C ILE A 194 18.22 17.92 -38.71
N ARG A 195 16.96 17.66 -39.11
CA ARG A 195 16.50 16.36 -39.61
C ARG A 195 17.52 15.66 -40.51
N PRO A 196 17.71 14.33 -40.38
CA PRO A 196 16.84 13.40 -39.66
C PRO A 196 17.12 13.25 -38.16
N VAL A 197 18.22 13.82 -37.66
CA VAL A 197 18.56 13.83 -36.23
C VAL A 197 17.96 15.09 -35.62
N HIS A 198 17.20 14.96 -34.53
CA HIS A 198 16.60 16.11 -33.85
C HIS A 198 17.40 16.52 -32.62
N PHE A 199 18.04 15.56 -31.97
CA PHE A 199 18.83 15.77 -30.76
C PHE A 199 19.99 14.79 -30.77
N SER A 200 21.18 15.26 -30.45
CA SER A 200 22.38 14.43 -30.32
C SER A 200 23.10 14.73 -29.01
N ILE A 201 23.64 13.69 -28.40
CA ILE A 201 24.47 13.77 -27.20
C ILE A 201 25.86 13.28 -27.58
N ASP A 202 26.89 14.09 -27.36
CA ASP A 202 28.28 13.69 -27.52
C ASP A 202 28.70 12.79 -26.35
N VAL A 203 29.27 11.63 -26.66
CA VAL A 203 29.81 10.71 -25.64
C VAL A 203 31.25 10.31 -25.98
N PRO A 204 32.12 10.11 -24.98
CA PRO A 204 33.47 9.64 -25.24
C PRO A 204 33.46 8.27 -25.94
N PRO A 205 34.29 8.08 -26.98
CA PRO A 205 34.46 6.78 -27.62
C PRO A 205 35.08 5.76 -26.64
N PRO A 206 34.88 4.45 -26.88
CA PRO A 206 35.33 3.39 -25.97
C PRO A 206 36.81 3.50 -25.57
N ASP A 207 37.69 3.87 -26.50
CA ASP A 207 39.13 4.04 -26.30
C ASP A 207 39.49 5.25 -25.42
N LYS A 208 38.58 6.22 -25.27
CA LYS A 208 38.76 7.44 -24.46
C LYS A 208 37.87 7.49 -23.22
N TRP A 209 37.02 6.48 -23.02
CA TRP A 209 36.00 6.48 -21.98
C TRP A 209 36.57 6.65 -20.57
N GLU A 210 37.49 5.77 -20.17
CA GLU A 210 38.04 5.77 -18.81
C GLU A 210 38.83 7.05 -18.53
N ALA A 211 39.56 7.55 -19.53
CA ALA A 211 40.31 8.80 -19.41
C ALA A 211 39.39 10.03 -19.30
N ALA A 212 38.25 10.04 -19.99
CA ALA A 212 37.32 11.17 -19.99
C ALA A 212 36.36 11.18 -18.78
N THR A 213 35.99 10.01 -18.28
CA THR A 213 34.92 9.87 -17.27
C THR A 213 35.41 9.38 -15.91
N GLY A 214 36.62 8.80 -15.85
CA GLY A 214 37.11 8.08 -14.67
C GLY A 214 36.33 6.80 -14.34
N GLN A 215 35.40 6.37 -15.20
CA GLN A 215 34.61 5.17 -15.01
C GLN A 215 35.17 3.99 -15.81
N PRO A 216 35.06 2.75 -15.32
CA PRO A 216 35.48 1.57 -16.07
C PRO A 216 34.76 1.45 -17.41
N LEU A 217 35.46 0.97 -18.45
CA LEU A 217 34.86 0.72 -19.75
C LEU A 217 33.70 -0.30 -19.66
N THR A 218 33.74 -1.22 -18.71
CA THR A 218 32.68 -2.22 -18.46
C THR A 218 31.34 -1.59 -18.06
N GLU A 219 31.35 -0.39 -17.47
CA GLU A 219 30.14 0.32 -17.04
C GLU A 219 29.59 1.25 -18.14
N ARG A 220 30.36 1.47 -19.22
CA ARG A 220 30.04 2.44 -20.27
C ARG A 220 28.65 2.20 -20.86
N ASP A 221 28.38 0.99 -21.32
CA ASP A 221 27.15 0.70 -22.05
C ASP A 221 25.92 0.80 -21.14
N ASP A 222 26.03 0.43 -19.86
CA ASP A 222 24.95 0.60 -18.87
C ASP A 222 24.64 2.09 -18.63
N ILE A 223 25.67 2.92 -18.46
CA ILE A 223 25.53 4.37 -18.27
C ILE A 223 24.92 5.01 -19.52
N LEU A 224 25.40 4.65 -20.73
CA LEU A 224 24.89 5.21 -21.97
C LEU A 224 23.44 4.79 -22.24
N ASN A 225 23.07 3.54 -21.94
CA ASN A 225 21.69 3.08 -22.04
C ASN A 225 20.76 3.86 -21.11
N PHE A 226 21.16 4.06 -19.84
CA PHE A 226 20.38 4.87 -18.90
C PHE A 226 20.26 6.33 -19.35
N LEU A 227 21.38 6.94 -19.78
CA LEU A 227 21.42 8.30 -20.31
C LEU A 227 20.45 8.46 -21.48
N ALA A 228 20.45 7.50 -22.40
CA ALA A 228 19.61 7.53 -23.59
C ALA A 228 18.13 7.33 -23.25
N GLU A 229 17.80 6.36 -22.40
CA GLU A 229 16.42 6.06 -22.00
C GLU A 229 15.76 7.22 -21.25
N GLU A 230 16.45 7.78 -20.26
CA GLU A 230 15.90 8.90 -19.48
C GLU A 230 15.82 10.19 -20.31
N THR A 231 16.80 10.43 -21.19
CA THR A 231 16.72 11.59 -22.09
C THR A 231 15.57 11.44 -23.07
N ARG A 232 15.34 10.24 -23.64
CA ARG A 232 14.16 9.96 -24.47
C ARG A 232 12.90 10.27 -23.68
N ARG A 233 12.78 9.71 -22.48
CA ARG A 233 11.57 9.85 -21.64
C ARG A 233 11.23 11.31 -21.34
N ARG A 234 12.24 12.15 -21.08
CA ARG A 234 12.04 13.52 -20.59
C ARG A 234 12.07 14.60 -21.66
N GLN A 235 12.92 14.45 -22.69
CA GLN A 235 13.17 15.50 -23.69
C GLN A 235 12.71 15.11 -25.10
N ALA A 236 12.61 13.80 -25.41
CA ALA A 236 12.36 13.31 -26.76
C ALA A 236 11.43 12.06 -26.80
N PRO A 237 10.23 12.10 -26.18
CA PRO A 237 9.44 10.90 -25.89
C PRO A 237 8.94 10.15 -27.14
N SER A 238 8.83 10.83 -28.27
CA SER A 238 8.37 10.26 -29.54
C SER A 238 9.50 9.82 -30.47
N LEU A 239 10.77 10.02 -30.11
CA LEU A 239 11.92 9.75 -30.97
C LEU A 239 12.52 8.37 -30.68
N LYS A 240 13.09 7.75 -31.71
CA LYS A 240 13.92 6.55 -31.59
C LYS A 240 15.33 6.93 -31.18
N THR A 241 15.97 6.04 -30.42
CA THR A 241 17.33 6.23 -29.91
C THR A 241 18.29 5.34 -30.66
N LEU A 242 19.40 5.91 -31.14
CA LEU A 242 20.53 5.21 -31.75
C LEU A 242 21.80 5.52 -30.96
N ILE A 243 22.43 4.50 -30.38
CA ILE A 243 23.67 4.65 -29.61
C ILE A 243 24.84 4.25 -30.51
N TYR A 244 25.76 5.18 -30.74
CA TYR A 244 27.01 4.98 -31.46
C TYR A 244 28.20 5.04 -30.50
N ASP A 245 29.39 4.74 -31.01
CA ASP A 245 30.62 4.81 -30.21
C ASP A 245 30.89 6.22 -29.67
N ASN A 246 30.56 7.28 -30.41
CA ASN A 246 30.91 8.65 -30.03
C ASN A 246 29.71 9.58 -29.82
N ARG A 247 28.47 9.09 -29.98
CA ARG A 247 27.27 9.90 -29.76
C ARG A 247 26.02 9.05 -29.53
N ILE A 248 24.97 9.68 -29.01
CA ILE A 248 23.62 9.14 -28.93
C ILE A 248 22.69 10.06 -29.73
N ASP A 249 22.10 9.53 -30.80
CA ASP A 249 21.20 10.29 -31.68
C ASP A 249 19.74 9.93 -31.41
N PHE A 250 18.88 10.94 -31.46
CA PHE A 250 17.43 10.80 -31.36
C PHE A 250 16.79 11.23 -32.68
N VAL A 251 16.14 10.26 -33.32
CA VAL A 251 15.67 10.33 -34.71
C VAL A 251 14.18 10.00 -34.80
N GLU A 252 13.54 10.33 -35.93
CA GLU A 252 12.14 9.93 -36.22
C GLU A 252 11.95 8.40 -36.37
#